data_AF-A0A7K4H7M1-F1
#
_entry.id   AF-A0A7K4H7M1-F1
#
_cell.length_a   1.000
_cell.length_b   1.000
_cell.length_c   1.000
_cell.angle_alpha   90.00
_cell.angle_beta   90.00
_cell.angle_gamma   90.00
#
_symmetry.space_group_name_H-M   'P 1'
#
loop_
_entity.id
_entity.type
_entity.pdbx_description
1 polymer ?
#
loop_
_entity_poly.entity_id
_entity_poly.type
_entity_poly.pdbx_seq_one_letter_code
_entity_poly.pdbx_strand_id
1 'polypeptide(L)' 'MPKVEKTVDIAASQEKIFEIVDNDDDYARWNIVVNEVTKLGEGNYFFKTNVGDITSQR' A
#
# COMPACT_ATOMS: atom_id res chain seq x y z
N MET A 1 -9.76 21.30 4.68
CA MET A 1 -10.40 19.99 4.47
C MET A 1 -10.42 19.26 5.81
N PRO A 2 -11.53 18.64 6.24
CA PRO A 2 -11.55 17.89 7.49
C PRO A 2 -10.64 16.66 7.36
N LYS A 3 -9.74 16.47 8.33
CA LYS A 3 -8.90 15.28 8.45
C LYS A 3 -9.64 14.27 9.34
N VAL A 4 -9.94 13.09 8.81
CA VAL A 4 -10.53 12.01 9.59
C VAL A 4 -9.40 11.09 10.03
N GLU A 5 -9.22 10.94 11.34
CA GLU A 5 -8.28 9.99 11.91
C GLU A 5 -9.02 8.70 12.28
N LYS A 6 -8.44 7.55 11.92
CA LYS A 6 -8.98 6.22 12.24
C LYS A 6 -7.91 5.40 12.93
N THR A 7 -8.30 4.71 13.99
CA THR A 7 -7.46 3.76 14.72
C THR A 7 -8.15 2.40 14.69
N VAL A 8 -7.37 1.33 14.50
CA VAL A 8 -7.85 -0.04 14.47
C VAL A 8 -6.89 -0.90 15.29
N ASP A 9 -7.43 -1.70 16.19
CA ASP A 9 -6.65 -2.69 16.93
C ASP A 9 -6.49 -3.95 16.08
N ILE A 10 -5.24 -4.35 15.83
CA ILE A 10 -4.90 -5.54 15.05
C ILE A 10 -4.26 -6.56 15.98
N ALA A 11 -4.85 -7.75 16.07
CA ALA A 11 -4.34 -8.86 16.89
C ALA A 11 -3.14 -9.56 16.19
N ALA A 12 -2.05 -8.83 16.01
CA ALA A 12 -0.80 -9.33 15.44
C ALA A 12 0.41 -8.61 16.08
N SER A 13 1.62 -9.16 15.92
CA SER A 13 2.83 -8.46 16.34
C SER A 13 3.07 -7.23 15.46
N GLN A 14 3.66 -6.19 16.05
CA GLN A 14 4.03 -4.97 15.34
C GLN A 14 4.93 -5.25 14.12
N GLU A 15 5.90 -6.15 14.29
CA GLU A 15 6.80 -6.59 13.22
C GLU A 15 6.02 -7.16 12.02
N LYS A 16 5.02 -8.01 12.28
CA LYS A 16 4.23 -8.62 11.21
C LYS A 16 3.38 -7.59 10.47
N ILE A 17 2.88 -6.58 11.18
CA ILE A 17 2.11 -5.49 10.58
C ILE A 17 3.00 -4.68 9.64
N PHE A 18 4.20 -4.30 10.08
CA PHE A 18 5.14 -3.55 9.22
C PHE A 18 5.60 -4.35 8.01
N GLU A 19 5.88 -5.64 8.17
CA GLU A 19 6.20 -6.52 7.04
C GLU A 19 5.12 -6.50 5.94
N ILE A 20 3.84 -6.42 6.33
CA ILE A 20 2.72 -6.38 5.38
C ILE A 20 2.54 -4.98 4.78
N VAL A 21 2.62 -3.93 5.60
CA VAL A 21 2.34 -2.54 5.17
C VAL A 21 3.48 -1.96 4.35
N ASP A 22 4.72 -2.39 4.57
CA ASP A 22 5.88 -1.91 3.81
C ASP A 22 6.21 -2.78 2.58
N ASN A 23 5.52 -3.91 2.38
CA ASN A 23 5.70 -4.75 1.20
C ASN A 23 4.93 -4.20 -0.02
N ASP A 24 5.60 -3.34 -0.80
CA ASP A 24 5.05 -2.71 -2.02
C ASP A 24 4.46 -3.71 -3.01
N ASP A 25 5.07 -4.91 -3.17
CA ASP A 25 4.60 -5.92 -4.12
C ASP A 25 3.20 -6.47 -3.77
N ASP A 26 2.83 -6.45 -2.49
CA ASP A 26 1.55 -6.95 -1.97
C ASP A 26 0.55 -5.84 -1.61
N TYR A 27 0.78 -4.59 -2.03
CA TYR A 27 -0.10 -3.45 -1.66
C TYR A 27 -1.57 -3.68 -2.02
N ALA A 28 -1.84 -4.30 -3.17
CA ALA A 28 -3.20 -4.60 -3.63
C ALA A 28 -3.98 -5.53 -2.68
N ARG A 29 -3.31 -6.24 -1.77
CA ARG A 29 -3.92 -7.21 -0.88
C ARG A 29 -4.67 -6.58 0.29
N TRP A 30 -4.27 -5.39 0.71
CA TRP A 30 -4.85 -4.68 1.86
C TRP A 30 -5.22 -3.22 1.57
N ASN A 31 -4.61 -2.60 0.56
CA ASN A 31 -4.89 -1.21 0.19
C ASN A 31 -6.08 -1.15 -0.77
N ILE A 32 -7.23 -0.69 -0.28
CA ILE A 32 -8.47 -0.56 -1.06
C ILE A 32 -8.36 0.35 -2.29
N VAL A 33 -7.34 1.21 -2.34
CA VAL A 33 -7.11 2.10 -3.48
C VAL A 33 -6.37 1.39 -4.60
N VAL A 34 -5.46 0.45 -4.26
CA VAL A 34 -4.58 -0.23 -5.21
C VAL A 34 -5.22 -1.52 -5.70
N ASN A 35 -5.38 -1.66 -7.02
CA ASN A 35 -5.93 -2.86 -7.64
C ASN A 35 -4.83 -3.82 -8.10
N GLU A 36 -3.76 -3.28 -8.70
CA GLU A 36 -2.64 -4.06 -9.24
C GLU A 36 -1.33 -3.33 -8.97
N VAL A 37 -0.27 -4.12 -8.70
CA VAL A 37 1.10 -3.65 -8.56
C VAL A 37 1.93 -4.23 -9.70
N THR A 38 2.70 -3.39 -10.38
CA THR A 38 3.67 -3.81 -11.38
C THR A 38 5.04 -3.22 -11.04
N LYS A 39 6.02 -4.08 -10.79
CA LYS A 39 7.40 -3.66 -10.56
C LYS A 39 8.08 -3.35 -11.90
N LEU A 40 8.53 -2.11 -12.07
CA LEU A 40 9.21 -1.64 -13.28
C LEU A 40 10.73 -1.71 -13.16
N GLY A 41 11.25 -1.84 -11.94
CA GLY A 41 12.66 -1.94 -11.62
C GLY A 41 12.88 -1.90 -10.11
N GLU A 42 14.13 -1.90 -9.67
CA GLU A 42 14.46 -1.69 -8.26
C GLU A 42 13.95 -0.30 -7.81
N GLY A 43 13.16 -0.26 -6.73
CA GLY A 43 12.53 0.97 -6.22
C GLY A 43 11.47 1.62 -7.10
N ASN A 44 11.16 1.06 -8.27
CA ASN A 44 10.24 1.66 -9.25
C ASN A 44 8.99 0.79 -9.44
N TYR A 45 7.83 1.37 -9.14
CA TYR A 45 6.54 0.69 -9.13
C TYR A 45 5.50 1.46 -9.93
N PHE A 46 4.66 0.72 -10.64
CA PHE A 46 3.43 1.21 -11.24
C PHE A 46 2.24 0.58 -10.53
N PHE A 47 1.35 1.43 -10.05
CA PHE A 47 0.14 1.04 -9.34
C PHE A 47 -1.08 1.41 -10.18
N LYS A 48 -1.88 0.40 -10.54
CA LYS A 48 -3.24 0.67 -11.02
C LYS A 48 -4.14 0.89 -9.83
N THR A 49 -4.86 2.01 -9.81
CA THR A 49 -5.70 2.38 -8.68
C THR A 49 -7.11 2.75 -9.11
N ASN A 50 -8.04 2.83 -8.16
CA ASN A 50 -9.39 3.33 -8.41
C ASN A 50 -9.51 4.87 -8.38
N VAL A 51 -8.42 5.60 -8.12
CA VAL A 51 -8.36 7.07 -8.11
C VAL A 51 -7.43 7.66 -9.16
N GLY A 52 -6.92 6.83 -10.08
CA GLY A 52 -5.97 7.21 -11.13
C GLY A 52 -4.64 6.48 -10.97
N ASP A 53 -4.04 6.07 -12.09
CA ASP A 53 -2.80 5.30 -12.06
C ASP A 53 -1.63 6.14 -11.58
N ILE A 54 -0.72 5.52 -10.81
CA ILE A 54 0.40 6.20 -10.15
C ILE A 54 1.68 5.44 -10.45
N THR A 55 2.72 6.18 -10.83
CA THR A 55 4.10 5.68 -10.83
C THR A 55 4.80 6.22 -9.59
N SER A 56 5.44 5.32 -8.83
CA SER A 56 6.20 5.67 -7.63
C SER A 56 7.68 5.34 -7.79
N GLN A 57 8.51 6.21 -7.23
CA GLN A 57 9.93 5.98 -6.99
C GLN A 57 10.13 6.06 -5.48
N ARG A 58 10.46 4.93 -4.87
CA ARG A 58 10.62 4.79 -3.42
C ARG A 58 12.10 4.72 -3.05
#